data_AF-A0A934F642-F1
#
_entry.id   AF-A0A934F642-F1
#
_cell.length_a   1.000
_cell.length_b   1.000
_cell.length_c   1.000
_cell.angle_alpha   90.00
_cell.angle_beta   90.00
_cell.angle_gamma   90.00
#
_symmetry.space_group_name_H-M   'P 1'
#
loop_
_entity.id
_entity.type
_entity.pdbx_description
1 polymer ?
#
loop_
_entity_poly.entity_id
_entity_poly.type
_entity_poly.pdbx_seq_one_letter_code
_entity_poly.pdbx_strand_id
1 'polypeptide(L)'
;MKTRTLLLAGLFGFSAALAVAQNTPMSDALASQVQQAASQGDADKVNQLAQQNPQSAAQIAQAAANAAQQLASTNPAGAARVAAAAATIASAPAVIAAAPAVAAQVAQTAANVASQPAVIAAAPAVAAQVAVAATNIAKAPAVIEAAPTIVAAVAQTASSIVANPTVAAAAPAAVSQVTQNVATIPQPQPQTGGSNPVVNQVDPTQNTSPSS
;
A
#
# COMPACT_ATOMS: atom_id res chain seq x y z
N MET A 1 5.49 53.37 40.38
CA MET A 1 4.22 53.40 39.63
C MET A 1 4.53 52.95 38.20
N LYS A 2 4.40 51.67 37.87
CA LYS A 2 3.22 51.00 37.27
C LYS A 2 2.66 51.72 36.03
N THR A 3 3.15 51.31 34.86
CA THR A 3 2.31 51.15 33.66
C THR A 3 2.83 49.96 32.85
N ARG A 4 2.04 48.88 32.86
CA ARG A 4 2.20 47.70 32.02
C ARG A 4 1.67 48.03 30.63
N THR A 5 2.49 47.88 29.60
CA THR A 5 2.00 47.80 28.21
C THR A 5 2.18 46.36 27.76
N LEU A 6 1.09 45.58 27.82
CA LEU A 6 0.95 44.33 27.10
C LEU A 6 0.78 44.67 25.62
N LEU A 7 1.68 44.16 24.78
CA LEU A 7 1.47 44.10 23.34
C LEU A 7 1.38 42.63 22.95
N LEU A 8 0.13 42.17 22.90
CA LEU A 8 -0.33 40.94 22.30
C LEU A 8 -0.34 41.17 20.77
N ALA A 9 0.55 40.52 20.02
CA ALA A 9 0.44 40.45 18.56
C ALA A 9 1.27 39.28 18.03
N GLY A 10 0.66 38.41 17.22
CA GLY A 10 1.37 37.42 16.41
C GLY A 10 0.90 35.97 16.55
N LEU A 11 -0.40 35.73 16.59
CA LEU A 11 -0.97 34.42 16.29
C LEU A 11 -0.80 34.19 14.77
N PHE A 12 0.36 33.65 14.34
CA PHE A 12 0.54 33.21 12.94
C PHE A 12 -0.27 31.93 12.73
N GLY A 13 -1.45 32.11 12.13
CA GLY A 13 -2.21 31.03 11.52
C GLY A 13 -1.49 30.51 10.28
N PHE A 14 -0.77 29.40 10.42
CA PHE A 14 -0.49 28.52 9.30
C PHE A 14 -1.75 27.69 9.02
N SER A 15 -2.73 28.29 8.34
CA SER A 15 -3.67 27.49 7.56
C SER A 15 -2.89 26.98 6.34
N ALA A 16 -2.20 25.85 6.49
CA ALA A 16 -1.80 25.07 5.34
C ALA A 16 -3.11 24.71 4.63
N ALA A 17 -3.37 25.35 3.48
CA ALA A 17 -4.39 24.88 2.58
C ALA A 17 -4.05 23.43 2.29
N LEU A 18 -4.83 22.49 2.84
CA LEU A 18 -4.82 21.12 2.40
C LEU A 18 -5.18 21.16 0.92
N ALA A 19 -4.16 21.17 0.07
CA ALA A 19 -4.32 20.82 -1.32
C ALA A 19 -4.78 19.35 -1.31
N VAL A 20 -6.10 19.16 -1.29
CA VAL A 20 -6.70 17.86 -1.57
C VAL A 20 -6.11 17.43 -2.90
N ALA A 21 -5.36 16.33 -2.91
CA ALA A 21 -4.99 15.72 -4.17
C ALA A 21 -6.31 15.44 -4.90
N GLN A 22 -6.51 16.05 -6.06
CA GLN A 22 -7.66 15.73 -6.89
C GLN A 22 -7.17 14.68 -7.88
N ASN A 23 -8.01 13.75 -8.32
CA ASN A 23 -7.62 12.83 -9.38
C ASN A 23 -7.60 13.56 -10.75
N THR A 24 -6.84 14.65 -10.85
CA THR A 24 -6.75 15.52 -12.02
C THR A 24 -5.90 14.82 -13.08
N PRO A 25 -6.33 14.79 -14.36
CA PRO A 25 -5.52 14.21 -15.41
C PRO A 25 -4.15 14.87 -15.46
N MET A 26 -3.11 14.03 -15.48
CA MET A 26 -1.73 14.47 -15.61
C MET A 26 -1.51 15.10 -16.99
N SER A 27 -0.76 16.19 -17.08
CA SER A 27 -0.36 16.74 -18.37
C SER A 27 0.62 15.79 -19.09
N ASP A 28 0.57 15.76 -20.42
CA ASP A 28 1.44 14.88 -21.24
C ASP A 28 2.94 15.12 -20.98
N ALA A 29 3.30 16.39 -20.73
CA ALA A 29 4.67 16.76 -20.40
C ALA A 29 5.13 16.18 -19.07
N LEU A 30 4.26 16.18 -18.05
CA LEU A 30 4.56 15.57 -16.76
C LEU A 30 4.58 14.04 -16.87
N ALA A 31 3.64 13.45 -17.62
CA ALA A 31 3.61 12.01 -17.87
C ALA A 31 4.90 11.51 -18.53
N SER A 32 5.40 12.26 -19.52
CA SER A 32 6.67 11.96 -20.19
C SER A 32 7.86 12.05 -19.23
N GLN A 33 7.89 13.06 -18.36
CA GLN A 33 8.95 13.21 -17.35
C GLN A 33 8.95 12.07 -16.33
N VAL A 34 7.77 11.66 -15.85
CA VAL A 34 7.63 10.53 -14.93
C VAL A 34 8.08 9.25 -15.60
N GLN A 35 7.63 8.99 -16.83
CA GLN A 35 8.03 7.80 -17.59
C GLN A 35 9.54 7.76 -17.84
N GLN A 36 10.14 8.89 -18.18
CA GLN A 36 11.58 9.00 -18.39
C GLN A 36 12.36 8.73 -17.10
N ALA A 37 12.02 9.40 -15.99
CA ALA A 37 12.66 9.19 -14.71
C ALA A 37 12.50 7.73 -14.23
N ALA A 38 11.27 7.21 -14.31
CA ALA A 38 10.96 5.87 -13.87
C ALA A 38 11.68 4.82 -14.72
N SER A 39 11.71 4.92 -16.06
CA SER A 39 12.45 3.98 -16.93
C SER A 39 13.97 4.04 -16.77
N GLN A 40 14.51 5.12 -16.21
CA GLN A 40 15.94 5.21 -15.85
C GLN A 40 16.23 4.62 -14.46
N GLY A 41 15.20 4.24 -13.70
CA GLY A 41 15.36 3.82 -12.31
C GLY A 41 15.61 4.98 -11.35
N ASP A 42 15.32 6.23 -11.76
CA ASP A 42 15.55 7.45 -10.98
C ASP A 42 14.38 7.73 -10.04
N ALA A 43 14.39 7.04 -8.90
CA ALA A 43 13.40 7.17 -7.84
C ALA A 43 13.37 8.58 -7.20
N ASP A 44 14.52 9.26 -7.11
CA ASP A 44 14.61 10.59 -6.52
C ASP A 44 13.90 11.61 -7.41
N LYS A 45 14.10 11.53 -8.72
CA LYS A 45 13.39 12.38 -9.67
C LYS A 45 11.88 12.12 -9.66
N VAL A 46 11.45 10.86 -9.57
CA VAL A 46 10.02 10.51 -9.43
C VAL A 46 9.43 11.15 -8.16
N ASN A 47 10.13 11.07 -7.02
CA ASN A 47 9.71 11.70 -5.77
C ASN A 47 9.65 13.24 -5.89
N GLN A 48 10.63 13.87 -6.53
CA GLN A 48 10.64 15.31 -6.77
C GLN A 48 9.44 15.73 -7.63
N LEU A 49 9.13 15.00 -8.71
CA LEU A 49 7.98 15.29 -9.56
C LEU A 49 6.67 15.21 -8.78
N ALA A 50 6.51 14.22 -7.89
CA ALA A 50 5.33 14.10 -7.03
C ALA A 50 5.22 15.25 -6.02
N GLN A 51 6.34 15.68 -5.42
CA GLN A 51 6.35 16.81 -4.48
C GLN A 51 6.02 18.14 -5.17
N GLN A 52 6.49 18.32 -6.40
CA GLN A 52 6.21 19.52 -7.21
C GLN A 52 4.78 19.53 -7.77
N ASN A 53 4.14 18.37 -7.87
CA ASN A 53 2.80 18.21 -8.46
C ASN A 53 1.89 17.42 -7.50
N PRO A 54 1.55 17.96 -6.32
CA PRO A 54 0.79 17.23 -5.31
C PRO A 54 -0.61 16.83 -5.79
N GLN A 55 -1.20 17.60 -6.70
CA GLN A 55 -2.48 17.28 -7.33
C GLN A 55 -2.39 16.07 -8.26
N SER A 56 -1.20 15.74 -8.81
CA SER A 56 -1.02 14.59 -9.70
C SER A 56 -0.27 13.42 -9.02
N ALA A 57 -0.05 13.49 -7.70
CA ALA A 57 0.79 12.53 -6.99
C ALA A 57 0.28 11.08 -7.11
N ALA A 58 -1.03 10.86 -7.11
CA ALA A 58 -1.63 9.53 -7.29
C ALA A 58 -1.29 8.93 -8.67
N GLN A 59 -1.41 9.73 -9.73
CA GLN A 59 -1.11 9.30 -11.10
C GLN A 59 0.39 9.14 -11.32
N ILE A 60 1.23 9.98 -10.68
CA ILE A 60 2.69 9.85 -10.70
C ILE A 60 3.08 8.51 -10.06
N ALA A 61 2.52 8.18 -8.90
CA ALA A 61 2.75 6.91 -8.23
C ALA A 61 2.32 5.73 -9.10
N GLN A 62 1.15 5.82 -9.75
CA GLN A 62 0.67 4.77 -10.65
C GLN A 62 1.56 4.58 -11.88
N ALA A 63 1.97 5.67 -12.53
CA ALA A 63 2.87 5.61 -13.69
C ALA A 63 4.24 5.03 -13.30
N ALA A 64 4.79 5.47 -12.17
CA ALA A 64 6.05 4.94 -11.65
C ALA A 64 5.96 3.44 -11.32
N ALA A 65 4.87 3.00 -10.69
CA ALA A 65 4.67 1.58 -10.38
C ALA A 65 4.61 0.71 -11.65
N ASN A 66 3.91 1.18 -12.69
CA ASN A 66 3.82 0.48 -13.97
C ASN A 66 5.18 0.43 -14.69
N ALA A 67 5.94 1.53 -14.67
CA ALA A 67 7.29 1.57 -15.22
C ALA A 67 8.26 0.65 -14.46
N ALA A 68 8.11 0.54 -13.12
CA ALA A 68 8.90 -0.40 -12.33
C ALA A 68 8.66 -1.86 -12.74
N GLN A 69 7.44 -2.24 -13.12
CA GLN A 69 7.16 -3.58 -13.67
C GLN A 69 7.94 -3.84 -14.96
N GLN A 70 7.99 -2.84 -15.85
CA GLN A 70 8.73 -2.95 -17.12
C GLN A 70 10.25 -3.02 -16.88
N LEU A 71 10.75 -2.33 -15.85
CA LEU A 71 12.17 -2.36 -15.50
C LEU A 71 12.62 -3.66 -14.85
N ALA A 72 11.73 -4.41 -14.20
CA ALA A 72 12.14 -5.52 -13.35
C ALA A 72 12.97 -6.60 -14.07
N SER A 73 12.77 -6.76 -15.38
CA SER A 73 13.52 -7.70 -16.22
C SER A 73 14.87 -7.18 -16.73
N THR A 74 15.07 -5.87 -16.82
CA THR A 74 16.26 -5.24 -17.43
C THR A 74 17.14 -4.51 -16.42
N ASN A 75 16.54 -3.95 -15.37
CA ASN A 75 17.20 -3.24 -14.28
C ASN A 75 16.46 -3.50 -12.95
N PRO A 76 16.63 -4.69 -12.34
CA PRO A 76 15.89 -5.08 -11.13
C PRO A 76 16.15 -4.16 -9.93
N ALA A 77 17.38 -3.64 -9.77
CA ALA A 77 17.69 -2.67 -8.70
C ALA A 77 17.02 -1.30 -8.93
N GLY A 78 16.94 -0.85 -10.19
CA GLY A 78 16.17 0.34 -10.56
C GLY A 78 14.67 0.14 -10.33
N ALA A 79 14.13 -1.00 -10.74
CA ALA A 79 12.74 -1.38 -10.50
C ALA A 79 12.39 -1.36 -9.01
N ALA A 80 13.25 -1.92 -8.14
CA ALA A 80 13.07 -1.89 -6.69
C ALA A 80 12.92 -0.46 -6.16
N ARG A 81 13.83 0.43 -6.56
CA ARG A 81 13.85 1.83 -6.12
C ARG A 81 12.63 2.60 -6.60
N VAL A 82 12.24 2.42 -7.86
CA VAL A 82 11.06 3.09 -8.43
C VAL A 82 9.77 2.55 -7.81
N ALA A 83 9.66 1.25 -7.57
CA ALA A 83 8.53 0.66 -6.84
C ALA A 83 8.44 1.21 -5.41
N ALA A 84 9.57 1.37 -4.73
CA ALA A 84 9.63 1.98 -3.39
C ALA A 84 9.19 3.45 -3.42
N ALA A 85 9.62 4.24 -4.41
CA ALA A 85 9.18 5.61 -4.59
C ALA A 85 7.67 5.70 -4.85
N ALA A 86 7.15 4.87 -5.76
CA ALA A 86 5.73 4.79 -6.05
C ALA A 86 4.90 4.47 -4.79
N ALA A 87 5.29 3.44 -4.03
CA ALA A 87 4.63 3.08 -2.78
C ALA A 87 4.73 4.20 -1.73
N THR A 88 5.87 4.88 -1.64
CA THR A 88 6.05 6.03 -0.73
C THR A 88 5.09 7.16 -1.08
N ILE A 89 5.00 7.55 -2.36
CA ILE A 89 4.08 8.59 -2.82
C ILE A 89 2.63 8.18 -2.57
N ALA A 90 2.26 6.93 -2.88
CA ALA A 90 0.91 6.41 -2.65
C ALA A 90 0.54 6.30 -1.16
N SER A 91 1.53 6.15 -0.27
CA SER A 91 1.32 6.13 1.19
C SER A 91 1.04 7.51 1.79
N ALA A 92 1.20 8.58 1.03
CA ALA A 92 0.93 9.93 1.51
C ALA A 92 -0.56 10.06 1.90
N PRO A 93 -0.89 10.62 3.09
CA PRO A 93 -2.28 10.74 3.54
C PRO A 93 -3.18 11.49 2.55
N ALA A 94 -2.64 12.52 1.88
CA ALA A 94 -3.37 13.28 0.87
C ALA A 94 -3.72 12.42 -0.35
N VAL A 95 -2.85 11.50 -0.77
CA VAL A 95 -3.10 10.57 -1.89
C VAL A 95 -4.14 9.51 -1.49
N ILE A 96 -4.00 8.95 -0.28
CA ILE A 96 -4.97 7.97 0.25
C ILE A 96 -6.37 8.58 0.37
N ALA A 97 -6.48 9.82 0.88
CA ALA A 97 -7.77 10.49 1.02
C ALA A 97 -8.40 10.83 -0.33
N ALA A 98 -7.58 11.18 -1.31
CA ALA A 98 -8.00 11.59 -2.65
C ALA A 98 -8.39 10.43 -3.58
N ALA A 99 -7.58 9.38 -3.57
CA ALA A 99 -7.63 8.29 -4.53
C ALA A 99 -7.28 6.96 -3.86
N PRO A 100 -8.07 6.50 -2.87
CA PRO A 100 -7.76 5.32 -2.08
C PRO A 100 -7.62 4.05 -2.94
N ALA A 101 -8.47 3.89 -3.96
CA ALA A 101 -8.38 2.75 -4.89
C ALA A 101 -7.08 2.76 -5.71
N VAL A 102 -6.61 3.94 -6.12
CA VAL A 102 -5.33 4.09 -6.86
C VAL A 102 -4.16 3.78 -5.92
N ALA A 103 -4.20 4.29 -4.68
CA ALA A 103 -3.19 3.94 -3.68
C ALA A 103 -3.09 2.42 -3.47
N ALA A 104 -4.24 1.72 -3.40
CA ALA A 104 -4.29 0.26 -3.31
C ALA A 104 -3.62 -0.42 -4.51
N GLN A 105 -3.93 0.03 -5.73
CA GLN A 105 -3.37 -0.52 -6.96
C GLN A 105 -1.84 -0.30 -7.03
N VAL A 106 -1.37 0.89 -6.64
CA VAL A 106 0.07 1.16 -6.53
C VAL A 106 0.74 0.24 -5.52
N ALA A 107 0.15 0.07 -4.33
CA ALA A 107 0.67 -0.83 -3.31
C ALA A 107 0.81 -2.27 -3.84
N GLN A 108 -0.22 -2.78 -4.53
CA GLN A 108 -0.18 -4.11 -5.12
C GLN A 108 0.87 -4.24 -6.21
N THR A 109 0.92 -3.29 -7.13
CA THR A 109 1.88 -3.28 -8.23
C THR A 109 3.31 -3.22 -7.70
N ALA A 110 3.59 -2.33 -6.76
CA ALA A 110 4.90 -2.19 -6.14
C ALA A 110 5.30 -3.46 -5.37
N ALA A 111 4.39 -4.02 -4.57
CA ALA A 111 4.61 -5.29 -3.88
C ALA A 111 4.89 -6.44 -4.87
N ASN A 112 4.16 -6.52 -5.99
CA ASN A 112 4.40 -7.51 -7.02
C ASN A 112 5.76 -7.35 -7.72
N VAL A 113 6.26 -6.13 -7.88
CA VAL A 113 7.63 -5.89 -8.38
C VAL A 113 8.64 -6.34 -7.34
N ALA A 114 8.45 -5.93 -6.08
CA ALA A 114 9.34 -6.26 -4.98
C ALA A 114 9.39 -7.76 -4.64
N SER A 115 8.34 -8.53 -4.96
CA SER A 115 8.32 -9.98 -4.75
C SER A 115 9.05 -10.77 -5.84
N GLN A 116 9.47 -10.14 -6.93
CA GLN A 116 10.16 -10.83 -8.00
C GLN A 116 11.55 -11.31 -7.54
N PRO A 117 11.96 -12.55 -7.86
CA PRO A 117 13.25 -13.09 -7.42
C PRO A 117 14.45 -12.23 -7.82
N ALA A 118 14.46 -11.70 -9.05
CA ALA A 118 15.54 -10.83 -9.53
C ALA A 118 15.64 -9.52 -8.75
N VAL A 119 14.48 -8.95 -8.37
CA VAL A 119 14.39 -7.71 -7.59
C VAL A 119 14.85 -7.95 -6.14
N ILE A 120 14.42 -9.05 -5.52
CA ILE A 120 14.87 -9.45 -4.18
C ILE A 120 16.39 -9.70 -4.17
N ALA A 121 16.92 -10.40 -5.16
CA ALA A 121 18.35 -10.66 -5.26
C ALA A 121 19.18 -9.38 -5.44
N ALA A 122 18.67 -8.42 -6.22
CA ALA A 122 19.36 -7.17 -6.51
C ALA A 122 19.27 -6.13 -5.37
N ALA A 123 18.13 -6.07 -4.66
CA ALA A 123 17.84 -5.03 -3.67
C ALA A 123 16.92 -5.53 -2.54
N PRO A 124 17.37 -6.48 -1.70
CA PRO A 124 16.52 -7.14 -0.70
C PRO A 124 15.99 -6.18 0.37
N ALA A 125 16.81 -5.24 0.84
CA ALA A 125 16.37 -4.23 1.81
C ALA A 125 15.31 -3.29 1.23
N VAL A 126 15.40 -2.94 -0.05
CA VAL A 126 14.42 -2.09 -0.74
C VAL A 126 13.11 -2.86 -0.94
N ALA A 127 13.17 -4.15 -1.31
CA ALA A 127 11.98 -5.00 -1.39
C ALA A 127 11.23 -5.05 -0.04
N ALA A 128 11.96 -5.13 1.07
CA ALA A 128 11.38 -5.06 2.41
C ALA A 128 10.67 -3.72 2.68
N GLN A 129 11.29 -2.60 2.29
CA GLN A 129 10.70 -1.26 2.41
C GLN A 129 9.40 -1.16 1.60
N VAL A 130 9.36 -1.74 0.39
CA VAL A 130 8.13 -1.79 -0.41
C VAL A 130 7.04 -2.57 0.31
N ALA A 131 7.37 -3.72 0.91
CA ALA A 131 6.39 -4.50 1.67
C ALA A 131 5.81 -3.72 2.87
N VAL A 132 6.66 -2.98 3.60
CA VAL A 132 6.21 -2.10 4.69
C VAL A 132 5.30 -0.99 4.16
N ALA A 133 5.71 -0.28 3.11
CA ALA A 133 4.91 0.80 2.52
C ALA A 133 3.57 0.29 1.99
N ALA A 134 3.56 -0.83 1.28
CA ALA A 134 2.36 -1.44 0.74
C ALA A 134 1.37 -1.85 1.85
N THR A 135 1.86 -2.44 2.95
CA THR A 135 0.99 -2.79 4.09
C THR A 135 0.51 -1.58 4.88
N ASN A 136 1.29 -0.49 4.93
CA ASN A 136 0.84 0.79 5.48
C ASN A 136 -0.29 1.43 4.65
N ILE A 137 -0.26 1.28 3.33
CA ILE A 137 -1.38 1.70 2.47
C ILE A 137 -2.58 0.80 2.72
N ALA A 138 -2.37 -0.52 2.74
CA ALA A 138 -3.45 -1.51 2.84
C ALA A 138 -4.19 -1.48 4.18
N LYS A 139 -3.57 -0.99 5.26
CA LYS A 139 -4.24 -0.81 6.57
C LYS A 139 -5.06 0.48 6.68
N ALA A 140 -4.99 1.37 5.69
CA ALA A 140 -5.74 2.62 5.74
C ALA A 140 -7.25 2.35 5.55
N PRO A 141 -8.14 2.89 6.41
CA PRO A 141 -9.57 2.61 6.34
C PRO A 141 -10.19 2.91 4.97
N ALA A 142 -9.87 4.08 4.38
CA ALA A 142 -10.36 4.45 3.05
C ALA A 142 -9.93 3.47 1.96
N VAL A 143 -8.75 2.85 2.10
CA VAL A 143 -8.23 1.84 1.14
C VAL A 143 -8.95 0.51 1.32
N ILE A 144 -9.20 0.10 2.56
CA ILE A 144 -9.96 -1.11 2.90
C ILE A 144 -11.38 -1.02 2.33
N GLU A 145 -12.05 0.12 2.51
CA GLU A 145 -13.39 0.35 1.99
C GLU A 145 -13.42 0.40 0.45
N ALA A 146 -12.43 1.06 -0.16
CA ALA A 146 -12.40 1.24 -1.61
C ALA A 146 -11.95 -0.01 -2.39
N ALA A 147 -11.07 -0.84 -1.82
CA ALA A 147 -10.42 -1.95 -2.54
C ALA A 147 -10.10 -3.16 -1.63
N PRO A 148 -11.10 -3.80 -1.00
CA PRO A 148 -10.88 -4.85 -0.01
C PRO A 148 -10.16 -6.09 -0.58
N THR A 149 -10.42 -6.45 -1.85
CA THR A 149 -9.76 -7.57 -2.51
C THR A 149 -8.27 -7.30 -2.77
N ILE A 150 -7.92 -6.06 -3.12
CA ILE A 150 -6.53 -5.64 -3.32
C ILE A 150 -5.78 -5.62 -1.99
N VAL A 151 -6.42 -5.17 -0.91
CA VAL A 151 -5.84 -5.16 0.44
C VAL A 151 -5.40 -6.55 0.89
N ALA A 152 -6.24 -7.57 0.69
CA ALA A 152 -5.91 -8.95 1.02
C ALA A 152 -4.71 -9.47 0.20
N ALA A 153 -4.68 -9.17 -1.10
CA ALA A 153 -3.58 -9.56 -1.97
C ALA A 153 -2.27 -8.84 -1.59
N VAL A 154 -2.31 -7.55 -1.24
CA VAL A 154 -1.14 -6.80 -0.75
C VAL A 154 -0.57 -7.43 0.52
N ALA A 155 -1.43 -7.76 1.49
CA ALA A 155 -1.02 -8.41 2.73
C ALA A 155 -0.33 -9.77 2.47
N GLN A 156 -0.88 -10.57 1.55
CA GLN A 156 -0.30 -11.85 1.17
C GLN A 156 1.07 -11.66 0.49
N THR A 157 1.16 -10.79 -0.50
CA THR A 157 2.42 -10.53 -1.23
C THR A 157 3.49 -9.97 -0.29
N ALA A 158 3.14 -9.02 0.58
CA ALA A 158 4.07 -8.46 1.56
C ALA A 158 4.59 -9.52 2.54
N SER A 159 3.72 -10.42 3.00
CA SER A 159 4.11 -11.55 3.85
C SER A 159 5.09 -12.49 3.14
N SER A 160 4.86 -12.79 1.86
CA SER A 160 5.79 -13.59 1.05
C SER A 160 7.15 -12.91 0.84
N ILE A 161 7.18 -11.58 0.67
CA ILE A 161 8.43 -10.81 0.55
C ILE A 161 9.26 -10.95 1.82
N VAL A 162 8.68 -10.68 3.00
CA VAL A 162 9.44 -10.71 4.26
C VAL A 162 9.74 -12.12 4.77
N ALA A 163 9.00 -13.14 4.30
CA ALA A 163 9.32 -14.54 4.54
C ALA A 163 10.54 -15.01 3.71
N ASN A 164 10.96 -14.26 2.69
CA ASN A 164 12.17 -14.58 1.95
C ASN A 164 13.40 -14.41 2.86
N PRO A 165 14.29 -15.42 2.96
CA PRO A 165 15.42 -15.37 3.88
C PRO A 165 16.41 -14.24 3.58
N THR A 166 16.62 -13.90 2.30
CA THR A 166 17.50 -12.80 1.90
C THR A 166 16.94 -11.45 2.36
N VAL A 167 15.62 -11.28 2.25
CA VAL A 167 14.93 -10.06 2.72
C VAL A 167 14.94 -10.00 4.25
N ALA A 168 14.62 -11.09 4.92
CA ALA A 168 14.60 -11.16 6.38
C ALA A 168 15.99 -10.87 6.99
N ALA A 169 17.06 -11.37 6.37
CA ALA A 169 18.42 -11.08 6.79
C ALA A 169 18.82 -9.62 6.52
N ALA A 170 18.42 -9.05 5.38
CA ALA A 170 18.76 -7.68 5.01
C ALA A 170 17.98 -6.61 5.80
N ALA A 171 16.74 -6.90 6.21
CA ALA A 171 15.89 -5.95 6.92
C ALA A 171 14.99 -6.63 7.98
N PRO A 172 15.56 -7.12 9.11
CA PRO A 172 14.79 -7.79 10.15
C PRO A 172 13.63 -6.95 10.73
N ALA A 173 13.84 -5.64 10.87
CA ALA A 173 12.82 -4.73 11.38
C ALA A 173 11.59 -4.64 10.44
N ALA A 174 11.80 -4.75 9.12
CA ALA A 174 10.71 -4.74 8.15
C ALA A 174 9.83 -5.99 8.28
N VAL A 175 10.42 -7.14 8.64
CA VAL A 175 9.67 -8.38 8.94
C VAL A 175 8.67 -8.12 10.06
N SER A 176 9.14 -7.61 11.20
CA SER A 176 8.28 -7.33 12.34
C SER A 176 7.18 -6.31 12.02
N GLN A 177 7.50 -5.28 11.24
CA GLN A 177 6.52 -4.25 10.84
C GLN A 177 5.45 -4.82 9.91
N VAL A 178 5.84 -5.60 8.89
CA VAL A 178 4.88 -6.23 7.97
C VAL A 178 3.98 -7.20 8.72
N THR A 179 4.52 -8.04 9.61
CA THR A 179 3.71 -8.94 10.44
C THR A 179 2.69 -8.18 11.29
N GLN A 180 3.11 -7.09 11.95
CA GLN A 180 2.21 -6.26 12.74
C GLN A 180 1.14 -5.60 11.87
N ASN A 181 1.52 -5.03 10.72
CA ASN A 181 0.56 -4.39 9.83
C ASN A 181 -0.48 -5.38 9.30
N VAL A 182 -0.04 -6.56 8.83
CA VAL A 182 -0.94 -7.61 8.32
C VAL A 182 -1.90 -8.10 9.40
N ALA A 183 -1.45 -8.22 10.66
CA ALA A 183 -2.33 -8.58 11.77
C ALA A 183 -3.44 -7.54 12.05
N THR A 184 -3.23 -6.28 11.66
CA THR A 184 -4.22 -5.19 11.82
C THR A 184 -5.11 -4.96 10.61
N ILE A 185 -4.81 -5.58 9.47
CA ILE A 185 -5.65 -5.50 8.26
C ILE A 185 -6.89 -6.38 8.49
N PRO A 186 -8.11 -5.85 8.33
CA PRO A 186 -9.32 -6.65 8.43
C PRO A 186 -9.26 -7.81 7.45
N GLN A 187 -9.31 -9.04 7.96
CA GLN A 187 -9.40 -10.20 7.11
C GLN A 187 -10.78 -10.23 6.46
N PRO A 188 -10.90 -10.64 5.17
CA PRO A 188 -12.19 -10.95 4.59
C PRO A 188 -12.86 -11.95 5.53
N GLN A 189 -13.98 -11.58 6.14
CA GLN A 189 -14.76 -12.55 6.90
C GLN A 189 -15.04 -13.71 5.94
N PRO A 190 -14.79 -14.98 6.34
CA PRO A 190 -15.33 -16.10 5.60
C PRO A 190 -16.81 -15.80 5.43
N GLN A 191 -17.29 -15.71 4.19
CA GLN A 191 -18.71 -15.81 3.94
C GLN A 191 -19.10 -17.20 4.45
N THR A 192 -19.52 -17.28 5.71
CA THR A 192 -20.34 -18.38 6.20
C THR A 192 -21.60 -18.24 5.38
N GLY A 193 -21.62 -18.91 4.23
CA GLY A 193 -22.83 -19.15 3.48
C GLY A 193 -23.88 -19.57 4.49
N GLY A 194 -25.05 -18.93 4.41
CA GLY A 194 -26.21 -19.34 5.18
C GLY A 194 -26.57 -20.78 4.81
N SER A 195 -25.92 -21.74 5.44
CA SER A 195 -26.50 -23.03 5.71
C SER A 195 -27.46 -22.78 6.85
N ASN A 196 -28.70 -22.46 6.48
CA ASN A 196 -29.85 -22.68 7.33
C ASN A 196 -29.66 -24.07 7.98
N PRO A 197 -29.65 -24.22 9.31
CA PRO A 197 -29.65 -25.56 9.89
C PRO A 197 -30.97 -26.20 9.48
N VAL A 198 -30.93 -27.11 8.51
CA VAL A 198 -31.92 -28.17 8.45
C VAL A 198 -31.77 -28.89 9.78
N VAL A 199 -32.67 -28.54 10.71
CA VAL A 199 -32.92 -29.33 11.91
C VAL A 199 -33.39 -30.67 11.38
N ASN A 200 -32.44 -31.60 11.24
CA ASN A 200 -32.73 -33.01 11.07
C ASN A 200 -33.28 -33.45 12.44
N GLN A 201 -34.57 -33.21 12.63
CA GLN A 201 -35.33 -33.70 13.76
C GLN A 201 -35.45 -35.21 13.54
N VAL A 202 -34.43 -35.93 14.00
CA VAL A 202 -34.49 -37.37 14.23
C VAL A 202 -35.56 -37.57 15.30
N ASP A 203 -36.73 -38.02 14.84
CA ASP A 203 -37.80 -38.59 15.66
C ASP A 203 -37.24 -39.82 16.40
N PRO A 204 -37.18 -39.80 17.74
CA PRO A 204 -36.74 -40.94 18.53
C PRO A 204 -37.94 -41.80 18.94
N THR A 205 -38.70 -42.33 17.98
CA THR A 205 -39.57 -43.48 18.24
C THR A 205 -38.75 -44.75 18.10
N GLN A 206 -38.23 -45.11 19.27
CA GLN A 206 -37.55 -46.34 19.61
C GLN A 206 -38.09 -47.59 18.88
N ASN A 207 -37.15 -48.19 18.17
CA ASN A 207 -36.92 -49.62 18.05
C ASN A 207 -37.29 -50.40 19.34
N THR A 208 -38.31 -51.24 19.30
CA THR A 208 -38.49 -52.37 20.23
C THR A 208 -38.36 -53.70 19.49
N SER A 209 -37.16 -54.25 19.61
CA SER A 209 -36.83 -55.68 19.74
C SER A 209 -36.95 -56.61 18.52
N PRO A 210 -35.88 -57.40 18.29
CA PRO A 210 -36.04 -58.80 17.90
C PRO A 210 -35.39 -59.78 18.90
N SER A 211 -35.98 -60.98 18.90
CA SER A 211 -35.39 -62.31 19.20
C SER A 211 -35.33 -62.79 20.66
N SER A 212 -36.29 -63.64 21.03
CA SER A 212 -36.11 -65.10 21.22
C SER A 212 -37.47 -65.79 21.33
#